data_AF-A0A514MH96-F1
#
_entry.id   AF-A0A514MH96-F1
#
_cell.length_a   1.000
_cell.length_b   1.000
_cell.length_c   1.000
_cell.angle_alpha   90.00
_cell.angle_beta   90.00
_cell.angle_gamma   90.00
#
_symmetry.space_group_name_H-M   'P 1'
#
loop_
_entity.id
_entity.type
_entity.pdbx_description
1 polymer ?
#
loop_
_entity_poly.entity_id
_entity_poly.type
_entity_poly.pdbx_seq_one_letter_code
_entity_poly.pdbx_strand_id
1 'polypeptide(L)'
;CAICLDKIALQETALVKGCDHAYCVTCILRWASYKQAPLCPQCKHPFDFLSVHRSLDGCIHDYLFEESVTLLLRATWFEPLIVETHVQALD
;
A
#
# COMPACT_ATOMS: atom_id res chain seq x y z
N CYS A 1 -8.94 8.21 1.36
CA CYS A 1 -7.91 7.27 1.86
C CYS A 1 -7.76 7.50 3.36
N ALA A 2 -7.87 6.46 4.18
CA ALA A 2 -7.74 6.61 5.64
C ALA A 2 -6.29 6.81 6.15
N ILE A 3 -5.30 6.80 5.25
CA ILE A 3 -3.89 7.06 5.58
C ILE A 3 -3.54 8.53 5.30
N CYS A 4 -3.69 9.01 4.05
CA CYS A 4 -3.36 10.39 3.70
C CYS A 4 -4.49 11.41 3.94
N LEU A 5 -5.69 10.93 4.31
CA LEU A 5 -6.89 11.75 4.54
C LEU A 5 -7.40 12.53 3.31
N ASP A 6 -6.91 12.21 2.12
CA ASP A 6 -7.37 12.80 0.84
C ASP A 6 -8.21 11.80 0.01
N LYS A 7 -8.81 12.28 -1.09
CA LYS A 7 -9.55 11.50 -2.07
C LYS A 7 -8.63 10.48 -2.75
N ILE A 8 -9.17 9.30 -3.01
CA ILE A 8 -8.48 8.26 -3.79
C ILE A 8 -8.81 8.51 -5.25
N ALA A 9 -7.81 8.77 -6.08
CA ALA A 9 -8.00 8.77 -7.53
C ALA A 9 -8.35 7.35 -7.97
N LEU A 10 -9.32 7.19 -8.89
CA LEU A 10 -9.83 5.88 -9.29
C LEU A 10 -8.70 4.90 -9.68
N GLN A 11 -7.76 5.37 -10.51
CA GLN A 11 -6.60 4.62 -11.00
C GLN A 11 -5.58 4.27 -9.89
N GLU A 12 -5.59 5.00 -8.78
CA GLU A 12 -4.73 4.79 -7.62
C GLU A 12 -5.42 3.96 -6.53
N THR A 13 -6.60 3.39 -6.80
CA THR A 13 -7.32 2.59 -5.81
C THR A 13 -6.59 1.28 -5.56
N ALA A 14 -6.35 1.00 -4.29
CA ALA A 14 -5.96 -0.32 -3.80
C ALA A 14 -6.96 -0.81 -2.76
N LEU A 15 -7.49 -2.01 -2.96
CA LEU A 15 -8.38 -2.69 -2.01
C LEU A 15 -7.60 -3.78 -1.29
N VAL A 16 -7.68 -3.79 0.04
CA VAL A 16 -7.04 -4.84 0.84
C VAL A 16 -7.81 -6.15 0.71
N LYS A 17 -7.16 -7.19 0.18
CA LYS A 17 -7.80 -8.49 0.02
C LYS A 17 -8.29 -9.02 1.37
N GLY A 18 -9.55 -9.47 1.42
CA GLY A 18 -10.18 -10.04 2.62
C GLY A 18 -10.95 -9.05 3.48
N CYS A 19 -10.76 -7.73 3.30
CA CYS A 19 -11.58 -6.72 4.00
C CYS A 19 -12.02 -5.54 3.14
N ASP A 20 -11.56 -5.45 1.89
CA ASP A 20 -11.94 -4.48 0.84
C ASP A 20 -11.83 -3.00 1.22
N HIS A 21 -11.14 -2.70 2.33
CA HIS A 21 -10.84 -1.33 2.71
C HIS A 21 -9.95 -0.67 1.66
N ALA A 22 -10.36 0.53 1.22
CA ALA A 22 -9.75 1.24 0.10
C ALA A 22 -8.74 2.30 0.55
N TYR A 23 -7.59 2.32 -0.13
CA TYR A 23 -6.51 3.28 0.06
C TYR A 23 -5.94 3.74 -1.28
N CYS A 24 -5.16 4.82 -1.30
CA CYS A 24 -4.25 5.05 -2.41
C CYS A 24 -3.20 3.93 -2.42
N VAL A 25 -2.88 3.38 -3.58
CA VAL A 25 -1.93 2.27 -3.73
C VAL A 25 -0.58 2.59 -3.09
N THR A 26 -0.04 3.78 -3.31
CA THR A 26 1.21 4.23 -2.68
C THR A 26 1.12 4.33 -1.16
N CYS A 27 -0.03 4.73 -0.62
CA CYS A 27 -0.22 4.87 0.82
C CYS A 27 -0.23 3.52 1.53
N ILE A 28 -0.98 2.54 1.01
CA ILE A 28 -1.05 1.22 1.62
C ILE A 28 0.25 0.42 1.43
N LEU A 29 0.98 0.65 0.32
CA LEU A 29 2.31 0.06 0.13
C LEU A 29 3.34 0.64 1.09
N ARG A 30 3.35 1.97 1.29
CA ARG A 30 4.20 2.60 2.32
C ARG A 30 3.87 2.11 3.71
N TRP A 31 2.59 1.89 4.02
CA TRP A 31 2.19 1.24 5.26
C TRP A 31 2.75 -0.18 5.38
N ALA A 32 2.63 -0.97 4.31
CA ALA A 32 3.12 -2.34 4.28
C ALA A 32 4.65 -2.45 4.38
N SER A 33 5.41 -1.45 3.91
CA SER A 33 6.88 -1.48 3.97
C SER A 33 7.45 -1.40 5.40
N TYR A 34 6.65 -0.99 6.40
CA TYR A 34 7.13 -0.87 7.78
C TYR A 34 7.24 -2.20 8.53
N LYS A 35 6.53 -3.26 8.12
CA LYS A 35 6.50 -4.54 8.83
C LYS A 35 6.47 -5.72 7.86
N GLN A 36 7.12 -6.83 8.25
CA GLN A 36 7.13 -8.05 7.44
C GLN A 36 5.73 -8.66 7.26
N ALA A 37 4.82 -8.47 8.23
CA ALA A 37 3.43 -8.93 8.17
C ALA A 37 2.49 -7.73 8.34
N PRO A 38 2.05 -7.10 7.23
CA PRO A 38 1.25 -5.90 7.31
C PRO A 38 -0.20 -6.24 7.69
N LEU A 39 -0.79 -5.38 8.51
CA LEU A 39 -2.20 -5.45 8.92
C LEU A 39 -2.95 -4.25 8.35
N CYS A 40 -4.18 -4.43 7.90
CA CYS A 40 -5.02 -3.35 7.41
C CYS A 40 -5.10 -2.22 8.45
N PRO A 41 -4.81 -0.95 8.08
CA PRO A 41 -4.83 0.18 9.02
C PRO A 41 -6.14 0.29 9.80
N GLN A 42 -7.28 0.03 9.16
CA GLN A 42 -8.62 0.20 9.73
C GLN A 42 -9.07 -0.99 10.60
N CYS A 43 -9.02 -2.22 10.09
CA CYS A 43 -9.61 -3.39 10.78
C CYS A 43 -8.59 -4.40 11.31
N LYS A 44 -7.29 -4.15 11.10
CA LYS A 44 -6.18 -5.03 11.50
C LYS A 44 -6.18 -6.43 10.86
N HIS A 45 -6.96 -6.62 9.78
CA HIS A 45 -6.90 -7.85 8.99
C HIS A 45 -5.51 -8.02 8.35
N PRO A 46 -4.82 -9.17 8.51
CA PRO A 46 -3.55 -9.42 7.84
C PRO A 46 -3.76 -9.52 6.33
N PHE A 47 -2.81 -9.05 5.53
CA PHE A 47 -2.94 -9.09 4.09
C PHE A 47 -1.60 -9.23 3.37
N ASP A 48 -1.57 -10.01 2.30
CA ASP A 48 -0.40 -10.18 1.42
C ASP A 48 -0.67 -9.76 -0.03
N PHE A 49 -1.93 -9.45 -0.34
CA PHE A 49 -2.43 -9.12 -1.68
C PHE A 49 -3.32 -7.88 -1.68
N LEU A 50 -3.29 -7.14 -2.78
CA LEU A 50 -4.14 -5.99 -3.05
C LEU A 50 -4.85 -6.17 -4.38
N SER A 51 -6.08 -5.68 -4.51
CA SER A 51 -6.69 -5.45 -5.81
C SER A 51 -6.36 -4.04 -6.28
N VAL A 52 -5.68 -3.91 -7.42
CA VAL A 52 -5.14 -2.65 -7.95
C VAL A 52 -5.44 -2.50 -9.44
N HIS A 53 -5.35 -1.27 -9.95
CA HIS A 53 -5.42 -0.96 -11.39
C HIS A 53 -4.03 -0.91 -12.06
N ARG A 54 -2.98 -0.66 -11.28
CA ARG A 54 -1.61 -0.44 -11.78
C ARG A 54 -0.77 -1.70 -11.68
N SER A 55 -0.24 -2.19 -12.79
CA SER A 55 0.67 -3.34 -12.85
C SER A 55 2.10 -2.98 -12.42
N LEU A 56 2.94 -4.00 -12.23
CA LEU A 56 4.31 -3.85 -11.74
C LEU A 56 5.20 -2.98 -12.64
N ASP A 57 4.91 -2.97 -13.95
CA ASP A 57 5.58 -2.13 -14.96
C ASP A 57 5.01 -0.70 -15.04
N GLY A 58 3.94 -0.41 -14.30
CA GLY A 58 3.31 0.90 -14.22
C GLY A 58 2.13 1.11 -15.18
N CYS A 59 1.80 0.14 -16.03
CA CYS A 59 0.60 0.21 -16.88
C CYS A 59 -0.66 0.31 -16.01
N ILE A 60 -1.64 1.09 -16.46
CA ILE A 60 -2.92 1.28 -15.77
C ILE A 60 -4.00 0.57 -16.57
N HIS A 61 -4.72 -0.32 -15.89
CA HIS A 61 -5.84 -1.07 -16.44
C HIS A 61 -7.18 -0.47 -15.96
N ASP A 62 -8.22 -0.59 -16.76
CA ASP A 62 -9.59 -0.18 -16.42
C ASP A 62 -10.32 -1.19 -15.53
N TYR A 63 -9.72 -2.35 -15.29
CA TYR A 63 -10.17 -3.36 -14.34
C TYR A 63 -9.23 -3.47 -13.13
N LEU A 64 -9.78 -3.95 -12.02
CA LEU A 64 -8.99 -4.35 -10.86
C LEU A 64 -8.48 -5.78 -11.07
N PHE A 65 -7.22 -6.01 -10.73
CA PHE A 65 -6.64 -7.35 -10.64
C PHE A 65 -5.86 -7.48 -9.34
N GLU A 66 -5.68 -8.72 -8.91
CA GLU A 66 -4.96 -9.03 -7.68
C GLU A 66 -3.45 -9.06 -7.94
N GLU A 67 -2.68 -8.42 -7.07
CA GLU A 67 -1.23 -8.43 -7.12
C GLU A 67 -0.64 -8.57 -5.71
N SER A 68 0.52 -9.22 -5.63
CA SER A 68 1.24 -9.42 -4.37
C SER A 68 1.79 -8.09 -3.85
N VAL A 69 1.58 -7.82 -2.56
CA VAL A 69 2.19 -6.68 -1.85
C VAL A 69 3.72 -6.74 -1.98
N THR A 70 4.31 -7.92 -1.87
CA THR A 70 5.77 -8.12 -1.98
C THR A 70 6.30 -7.72 -3.36
N LEU A 71 5.53 -7.96 -4.43
CA LEU A 71 5.91 -7.57 -5.78
C LEU A 71 5.68 -6.08 -6.01
N LEU A 72 4.55 -5.54 -5.55
CA LEU A 72 4.24 -4.11 -5.64
C LEU A 72 5.26 -3.23 -4.91
N LEU A 73 5.79 -3.68 -3.76
CA LEU A 73 6.88 -3.01 -3.03
C LEU A 73 8.19 -2.91 -3.82
N ARG A 74 8.31 -3.67 -4.92
CA ARG A 74 9.49 -3.68 -5.82
C ARG A 74 9.16 -3.13 -7.22
N ALA A 75 7.94 -2.63 -7.42
CA ALA A 75 7.55 -2.06 -8.70
C ALA A 75 8.37 -0.79 -9.00
N THR A 76 8.68 -0.56 -10.27
CA THR A 76 9.58 0.54 -10.69
C THR A 76 9.02 1.93 -10.42
N TRP A 77 7.70 2.05 -10.26
CA TRP A 77 7.00 3.29 -9.96
C TRP A 77 6.78 3.52 -8.46
N PHE A 78 7.10 2.55 -7.60
CA PHE A 78 6.87 2.67 -6.18
C PHE A 78 8.06 3.35 -5.49
N GLU A 79 7.81 4.53 -4.93
CA GLU A 79 8.79 5.27 -4.13
C GLU A 79 8.54 5.06 -2.62
N PRO A 80 9.40 4.27 -1.93
CA PRO A 80 9.29 4.04 -0.50
C PRO A 80 9.54 5.32 0.29
N LEU A 81 8.99 5.40 1.51
CA LEU A 81 9.36 6.48 2.43
C LEU A 81 10.74 6.17 3.02
N ILE A 82 11.64 7.15 2.99
CA ILE A 82 12.90 7.09 3.73
C ILE A 82 12.55 7.29 5.20
N VAL A 83 12.73 6.26 6.00
CA VAL A 83 12.48 6.30 7.45
C VAL A 83 13.80 6.54 8.15
N GLU A 84 13.96 7.72 8.75
CA GLU A 84 15.10 8.01 9.60
C GLU A 84 14.93 7.33 10.96
N THR A 85 15.96 6.65 11.45
CA THR A 85 15.94 6.06 12.80
C THR A 85 15.98 7.18 13.83
N HIS A 86 14.87 7.37 14.56
CA HIS A 86 14.83 8.30 15.69
C HIS A 86 15.71 7.75 16.82
N VAL A 87 16.92 8.31 16.97
CA VAL A 87 17.77 8.02 18.12
C VAL A 87 17.13 8.69 19.33
N GLN A 88 16.51 7.91 20.23
CA GLN A 88 16.07 8.47 21.51
C GLN A 88 17.30 8.98 22.25
N ALA A 89 17.37 10.29 22.52
CA ALA A 89 18.31 10.84 23.47
C ALA A 89 18.02 10.19 24.83
N LEU A 90 18.98 9.44 25.35
CA LEU A 90 18.98 8.99 26.73
C LEU A 90 19.39 10.20 27.57
N ASP A 91 18.44 10.78 28.30
CA ASP A 91 18.69 11.70 29.42
C ASP A 91 18.91 10.90 30.71
#